data_AF-A0A1Y5N5F3-F1
#
_entry.id   AF-A0A1Y5N5F3-F1
#
_cell.length_a   1.000
_cell.length_b   1.000
_cell.length_c   1.000
_cell.angle_alpha   90.00
_cell.angle_beta   90.00
_cell.angle_gamma   90.00
#
_symmetry.space_group_name_H-M   'P 1'
#
loop_
_entity.id
_entity.type
_entity.pdbx_description
1 polymer ?
#
loop_
_entity_poly.entity_id
_entity_poly.type
_entity_poly.pdbx_seq_one_letter_code
_entity_poly.pdbx_strand_id
1 'polypeptide(L)'
;MLCTEVKKHLSFKTTAGVKLPADDMLGSLFLEAMLFCCDKCVPNVLIRRVGSEETPYRNLKEDTFICVPDIPNFSNPKEHLQIDEALSYAVINYVAFLINKDTYYRTLALEAIADYNANEMSDYDRL
;
A
#
# COMPACT_ATOMS: atom_id res chain seq x y z
N MET A 1 -3.82 5.88 -6.61
CA MET A 1 -4.12 7.20 -6.01
C MET A 1 -2.88 8.09 -6.06
N LEU A 2 -3.03 9.41 -6.29
CA LEU A 2 -1.91 10.36 -6.30
C LEU A 2 -1.31 10.54 -4.90
N CYS A 3 0.01 10.65 -4.79
CA CYS A 3 0.69 10.88 -3.50
C CYS A 3 0.21 12.16 -2.80
N THR A 4 -0.19 13.19 -3.57
CA THR A 4 -0.77 14.43 -3.04
C THR A 4 -2.13 14.20 -2.37
N GLU A 5 -2.97 13.36 -2.94
CA GLU A 5 -4.27 12.98 -2.37
C GLU A 5 -4.09 12.09 -1.14
N VAL A 6 -3.20 11.10 -1.23
CA VAL A 6 -2.82 10.21 -0.13
C VAL A 6 -2.36 11.01 1.09
N LYS A 7 -1.46 11.98 0.90
CA LYS A 7 -0.96 12.86 1.96
C LYS A 7 -2.08 13.70 2.57
N LYS A 8 -3.01 14.19 1.74
CA LYS A 8 -4.21 14.91 2.19
C LYS A 8 -5.12 14.01 3.05
N HIS A 9 -5.42 12.79 2.61
CA HIS A 9 -6.21 11.84 3.38
C HIS A 9 -5.56 11.46 4.72
N LEU A 10 -4.25 11.23 4.71
CA LEU A 10 -3.49 10.95 5.93
C LEU A 10 -3.54 12.12 6.92
N SER A 11 -3.47 13.37 6.44
CA SER A 11 -3.54 14.57 7.29
C SER A 11 -4.85 14.69 8.08
N PHE A 12 -5.96 14.13 7.59
CA PHE A 12 -7.23 14.08 8.33
C PHE A 12 -7.28 12.98 9.40
N LYS A 13 -6.34 12.04 9.35
CA LYS A 13 -6.23 10.89 10.27
C LYS A 13 -5.13 11.09 11.32
N THR A 14 -4.34 12.15 11.25
CA THR A 14 -3.39 12.48 12.31
C THR A 14 -4.13 13.05 13.52
N THR A 15 -3.81 12.56 14.71
CA THR A 15 -4.37 13.12 15.96
C THR A 15 -3.84 14.54 16.20
N ALA A 16 -4.62 15.34 16.95
CA ALA A 16 -4.25 16.72 17.26
C ALA A 16 -2.85 16.79 17.91
N GLY A 17 -1.96 17.57 17.31
CA GLY A 17 -0.58 17.74 17.78
C GLY A 17 0.46 16.81 17.14
N VAL A 18 0.05 15.80 16.37
CA VAL A 18 0.97 14.94 15.62
C VAL A 18 1.27 15.57 14.26
N LYS A 19 2.53 15.96 14.04
CA LYS A 19 2.98 16.43 12.73
C LYS A 19 3.30 15.23 11.84
N LEU A 20 2.93 15.33 10.56
CA LEU A 20 3.40 14.38 9.56
C LEU A 20 4.94 14.40 9.49
N PRO A 21 5.57 13.23 9.33
CA PRO A 21 7.00 13.16 9.03
C PRO A 21 7.37 13.91 7.74
N ALA A 22 8.66 14.16 7.56
CA ALA A 22 9.20 14.65 6.30
C ALA A 22 8.98 13.63 5.16
N ASP A 23 9.04 14.11 3.91
CA ASP A 23 8.63 13.33 2.73
C ASP A 23 9.44 12.03 2.53
N ASP A 24 10.71 12.03 2.91
CA ASP A 24 11.61 10.86 2.87
C ASP A 24 11.18 9.76 3.85
N MET A 25 10.92 10.15 5.10
CA MET A 25 10.41 9.25 6.12
C MET A 25 8.98 8.81 5.80
N LEU A 26 8.17 9.70 5.23
CA LEU A 26 6.82 9.39 4.79
C LEU A 26 6.84 8.34 3.67
N GLY A 27 7.71 8.49 2.67
CA GLY A 27 7.96 7.49 1.63
C GLY A 27 8.27 6.11 2.22
N SER A 28 9.16 6.07 3.20
CA SER A 28 9.54 4.82 3.89
C SER A 28 8.36 4.17 4.63
N LEU A 29 7.54 4.95 5.34
CA LEU A 29 6.33 4.45 6.02
C LEU A 29 5.30 3.91 5.03
N PHE A 30 5.15 4.56 3.86
CA PHE A 30 4.25 4.09 2.82
C PHE A 30 4.76 2.82 2.14
N LEU A 31 6.07 2.68 1.93
CA LEU A 31 6.65 1.41 1.47
C LEU A 31 6.32 0.29 2.46
N GLU A 32 6.57 0.49 3.76
CA GLU A 32 6.25 -0.50 4.80
C GLU A 32 4.77 -0.88 4.79
N ALA A 33 3.88 0.10 4.63
CA ALA A 33 2.44 -0.13 4.55
C ALA A 33 2.00 -0.87 3.26
N MET A 34 2.65 -0.62 2.12
CA MET A 34 2.40 -1.37 0.89
C MET A 34 2.88 -2.82 1.01
N LEU A 35 4.05 -3.06 1.61
CA LEU A 35 4.55 -4.42 1.89
C LEU A 35 3.62 -5.17 2.87
N PHE A 36 3.10 -4.48 3.89
CA PHE A 36 2.09 -5.05 4.79
C PHE A 36 0.83 -5.51 4.03
N CYS A 37 0.40 -4.77 3.00
CA CYS A 37 -0.71 -5.20 2.15
C CYS A 37 -0.31 -6.42 1.31
N CYS A 38 0.88 -6.42 0.72
CA CYS A 38 1.40 -7.54 -0.09
C CYS A 38 1.50 -8.87 0.68
N ASP A 39 1.71 -8.82 2.01
CA ASP A 39 1.70 -10.01 2.86
C ASP A 39 0.30 -10.65 3.00
N LYS A 40 -0.77 -9.88 2.74
CA LYS A 40 -2.15 -10.25 3.09
C LYS A 40 -3.11 -10.32 1.91
N CYS A 41 -2.71 -9.79 0.77
CA CYS A 41 -3.47 -9.82 -0.48
C CYS A 41 -2.51 -9.89 -1.67
N VAL A 42 -3.04 -9.98 -2.88
CA VAL A 42 -2.28 -10.00 -4.13
C VAL A 42 -2.64 -8.73 -4.92
N PRO A 43 -1.87 -7.63 -4.80
CA PRO A 43 -2.15 -6.42 -5.57
C PRO A 43 -1.82 -6.64 -7.05
N ASN A 44 -2.80 -6.49 -7.94
CA ASN A 44 -2.67 -6.78 -9.37
C ASN A 44 -1.57 -5.93 -10.03
N VAL A 45 -1.43 -4.67 -9.61
CA VAL A 45 -0.44 -3.75 -10.22
C VAL A 45 1.00 -4.16 -9.92
N LEU A 46 1.23 -5.03 -8.93
CA LEU A 46 2.53 -5.52 -8.51
C LEU A 46 2.83 -6.94 -9.02
N ILE A 47 1.91 -7.57 -9.76
CA ILE A 47 2.17 -8.89 -10.36
C ILE A 47 3.18 -8.73 -11.50
N ARG A 48 4.21 -9.58 -11.48
CA ARG A 48 5.25 -9.70 -12.51
C ARG A 48 5.47 -11.16 -12.88
N ARG A 49 6.11 -11.39 -14.02
CA ARG A 49 6.55 -12.71 -14.49
C ARG A 49 8.05 -12.89 -14.30
N VAL A 50 8.48 -14.14 -14.11
CA VAL A 50 9.90 -14.52 -14.10
C VAL A 50 10.58 -14.03 -15.38
N GLY A 51 11.77 -13.44 -15.23
CA GLY A 51 12.49 -12.77 -16.32
C GLY A 51 12.27 -11.25 -16.38
N SER A 52 11.37 -10.70 -15.56
CA SER A 52 11.33 -9.25 -15.27
C SER A 52 12.60 -8.81 -14.52
N GLU A 53 13.05 -7.58 -14.78
CA GLU A 53 14.16 -6.95 -14.04
C GLU A 53 13.77 -6.50 -12.61
N GLU A 54 12.48 -6.60 -12.26
CA GLU A 54 11.98 -6.18 -10.95
C GLU A 54 12.31 -7.18 -9.84
N THR A 55 12.53 -6.65 -8.64
CA THR A 55 12.88 -7.47 -7.47
C THR A 55 11.66 -8.21 -6.93
N PRO A 56 11.71 -9.55 -6.79
CA PRO A 56 10.60 -10.30 -6.21
C PRO A 56 10.47 -10.07 -4.70
N TYR A 57 9.26 -9.76 -4.24
CA TYR A 57 8.89 -9.68 -2.83
C TYR A 57 8.27 -11.00 -2.33
N ARG A 58 7.29 -11.53 -3.07
CA ARG A 58 6.59 -12.78 -2.72
C ARG A 58 6.24 -13.58 -3.97
N ASN A 59 6.70 -14.82 -4.02
CA ASN A 59 6.34 -15.73 -5.11
C ASN A 59 4.85 -16.09 -5.04
N LEU A 60 4.21 -16.18 -6.20
CA LEU A 60 2.85 -16.64 -6.35
C LEU A 60 2.84 -18.06 -6.98
N LYS A 61 1.79 -18.41 -7.72
CA LYS A 61 1.75 -19.64 -8.52
C LYS A 61 2.41 -19.42 -9.88
N GLU A 62 2.95 -20.50 -10.44
CA GLU A 62 3.61 -20.48 -11.75
C GLU A 62 4.73 -19.43 -11.80
N ASP A 63 5.23 -19.09 -12.99
CA ASP A 63 6.32 -18.13 -13.20
C ASP A 63 5.90 -16.67 -12.88
N THR A 64 5.18 -16.43 -11.77
CA THR A 64 4.69 -15.12 -11.33
C THR A 64 5.05 -14.80 -9.87
N PHE A 65 5.22 -13.51 -9.59
CA PHE A 65 5.54 -13.00 -8.27
C PHE A 65 4.96 -11.59 -8.05
N ILE A 66 4.81 -11.19 -6.79
CA ILE A 66 4.59 -9.80 -6.39
C ILE A 66 5.96 -9.13 -6.31
N CYS A 67 6.18 -8.05 -7.06
CA CYS A 67 7.41 -7.27 -6.99
C CYS A 67 7.43 -6.35 -5.76
N VAL A 68 8.63 -5.92 -5.37
CA VAL A 68 8.79 -4.86 -4.35
C VAL A 68 8.26 -3.55 -4.95
N PRO A 69 7.27 -2.89 -4.33
CA PRO A 69 6.81 -1.58 -4.77
C PRO A 69 7.89 -0.51 -4.56
N ASP A 70 7.89 0.49 -5.43
CA ASP A 70 8.77 1.65 -5.34
C ASP A 70 8.47 2.49 -4.09
N ILE A 71 9.52 3.10 -3.52
CA ILE A 71 9.36 4.08 -2.44
C ILE A 71 8.64 5.31 -3.01
N PRO A 72 7.45 5.70 -2.50
CA PRO A 72 6.72 6.82 -3.06
C PRO A 72 7.46 8.14 -2.91
N ASN A 73 7.60 8.88 -4.01
CA ASN A 73 8.17 10.22 -4.02
C ASN A 73 7.10 11.29 -3.74
N PHE A 74 6.90 11.64 -2.46
CA PHE A 74 5.93 12.66 -2.03
C PHE A 74 6.24 14.09 -2.50
N SER A 75 7.45 14.34 -3.00
CA SER A 75 7.81 15.64 -3.59
C SER A 75 7.43 15.73 -5.08
N ASN A 76 7.09 14.62 -5.74
CA ASN A 76 6.61 14.60 -7.12
C ASN A 76 5.06 14.66 -7.16
N PRO A 77 4.45 15.74 -7.69
CA PRO A 77 3.00 15.91 -7.68
C PRO A 77 2.24 14.95 -8.63
N LYS A 78 2.96 14.25 -9.53
CA LYS A 78 2.37 13.27 -10.46
C LYS A 78 2.59 11.82 -10.00
N GLU A 79 3.28 11.63 -8.89
CA GLU A 79 3.56 10.31 -8.34
C GLU A 79 2.27 9.63 -7.87
N HIS A 80 2.13 8.36 -8.21
CA HIS A 80 1.05 7.52 -7.70
C HIS A 80 1.63 6.46 -6.77
N LEU A 81 0.88 6.05 -5.76
CA LEU A 81 1.24 4.82 -5.05
C LEU A 81 1.20 3.65 -6.02
N GLN A 82 2.25 2.83 -6.01
CA GLN A 82 2.33 1.61 -6.81
C GLN A 82 1.52 0.48 -6.15
N ILE A 83 0.23 0.71 -5.97
CA ILE A 83 -0.72 -0.26 -5.43
C ILE A 83 -2.10 -0.02 -6.04
N ASP A 84 -2.92 -1.06 -6.10
CA ASP A 84 -4.30 -0.99 -6.57
C ASP A 84 -5.06 0.14 -5.85
N GLU A 85 -5.91 0.85 -6.60
CA GLU A 85 -6.64 2.00 -6.06
C GLU A 85 -7.49 1.61 -4.84
N ALA A 86 -8.13 0.43 -4.90
CA ALA A 86 -8.90 -0.13 -3.80
C ALA A 86 -8.07 -0.36 -2.52
N LEU A 87 -6.78 -0.66 -2.65
CA LEU A 87 -5.87 -0.87 -1.51
C LEU A 87 -5.24 0.43 -1.00
N SER A 88 -5.39 1.56 -1.70
CA SER A 88 -4.81 2.85 -1.28
C SER A 88 -5.27 3.26 0.13
N TYR A 89 -6.52 2.97 0.49
CA TYR A 89 -7.05 3.25 1.84
C TYR A 89 -6.50 2.30 2.91
N ALA A 90 -6.23 1.04 2.58
CA ALA A 90 -5.55 0.13 3.50
C ALA A 90 -4.16 0.65 3.86
N VAL A 91 -3.39 1.10 2.85
CA VAL A 91 -2.07 1.70 3.03
C VAL A 91 -2.16 2.98 3.88
N ILE A 92 -3.05 3.91 3.56
CA ILE A 92 -3.24 5.15 4.34
C ILE A 92 -3.58 4.85 5.81
N ASN A 93 -4.50 3.91 6.05
CA ASN A 93 -4.89 3.52 7.40
C ASN A 93 -3.71 2.87 8.15
N TYR A 94 -2.94 2.02 7.49
CA TYR A 94 -1.78 1.41 8.14
C TYR A 94 -0.70 2.45 8.49
N VAL A 95 -0.43 3.41 7.61
CA VAL A 95 0.48 4.54 7.92
C VAL A 95 -0.06 5.38 9.09
N ALA A 96 -1.37 5.64 9.15
CA ALA A 96 -1.98 6.32 10.29
C ALA A 96 -1.79 5.53 11.60
N PHE A 97 -1.86 4.20 11.57
CA PHE A 97 -1.48 3.36 12.70
C PHE A 97 0.00 3.51 13.07
N LEU A 98 0.91 3.48 12.08
CA LEU A 98 2.35 3.62 12.33
C LEU A 98 2.68 4.97 12.98
N ILE A 99 2.00 6.05 12.59
CA ILE A 99 2.20 7.40 13.13
C ILE A 99 1.54 7.57 14.50
N ASN A 100 0.26 7.25 14.62
CA ASN A 100 -0.53 7.54 15.82
C ASN A 100 -0.37 6.46 16.91
N LYS A 101 0.09 5.26 16.55
CA LYS A 101 0.08 4.04 17.37
C LYS A 101 -1.31 3.62 17.87
N ASP A 102 -2.36 4.07 17.18
CA ASP A 102 -3.74 3.73 17.46
C ASP A 102 -4.18 2.52 16.63
N THR A 103 -4.49 1.42 17.32
CA THR A 103 -4.89 0.15 16.72
C THR A 103 -6.18 0.23 15.91
N TYR A 104 -7.03 1.25 16.13
CA TYR A 104 -8.23 1.48 15.33
C TYR A 104 -7.90 1.56 13.83
N TYR A 105 -6.85 2.29 13.47
CA TYR A 105 -6.46 2.42 12.06
C TYR A 105 -5.90 1.11 11.48
N ARG A 106 -5.26 0.28 12.30
CA ARG A 106 -4.83 -1.06 11.87
C ARG A 106 -6.04 -1.95 11.57
N THR A 107 -7.10 -1.86 12.37
CA THR A 107 -8.37 -2.57 12.11
C THR A 107 -8.97 -2.13 10.77
N LEU A 108 -9.09 -0.83 10.52
CA LEU A 108 -9.59 -0.31 9.24
C LEU A 108 -8.73 -0.74 8.03
N ALA A 109 -7.41 -0.84 8.20
CA ALA A 109 -6.53 -1.33 7.16
C ALA A 109 -6.80 -2.81 6.83
N LEU A 110 -7.00 -3.64 7.85
CA LEU A 110 -7.31 -5.05 7.69
C LEU A 110 -8.70 -5.27 7.09
N GLU A 111 -9.69 -4.47 7.46
CA GLU A 111 -11.04 -4.50 6.86
C GLU A 111 -10.98 -4.17 5.36
N ALA A 112 -10.28 -3.09 4.98
CA ALA A 112 -10.11 -2.73 3.57
C ALA A 112 -9.39 -3.81 2.75
N ILE A 113 -8.40 -4.50 3.34
CA ILE A 113 -7.73 -5.66 2.70
C ILE A 113 -8.69 -6.84 2.57
N ALA A 114 -9.50 -7.11 3.59
CA ALA A 114 -10.48 -8.18 3.54
C ALA A 114 -11.53 -7.93 2.45
N ASP A 115 -12.01 -6.69 2.33
CA ASP A 115 -12.92 -6.28 1.27
C ASP A 115 -12.28 -6.42 -0.12
N TYR A 116 -11.01 -6.02 -0.28
CA TYR A 116 -10.28 -6.25 -1.53
C TYR A 116 -10.22 -7.75 -1.88
N ASN A 117 -9.82 -8.59 -0.93
CA ASN A 117 -9.75 -10.04 -1.14
C ASN A 117 -11.12 -10.65 -1.46
N ALA A 118 -12.20 -10.15 -0.89
CA ALA A 118 -13.55 -10.66 -1.16
C ALA A 118 -14.03 -10.35 -2.58
N ASN A 119 -13.57 -9.24 -3.17
CA ASN A 119 -14.04 -8.76 -4.47
C ASN A 119 -13.08 -9.09 -5.62
N GLU A 120 -11.77 -8.92 -5.42
CA GLU A 120 -10.75 -8.95 -6.49
C GLU A 120 -10.03 -10.30 -6.59
N MET A 121 -9.99 -11.09 -5.50
CA MET A 121 -9.34 -12.41 -5.52
C MET A 121 -10.09 -13.40 -6.44
N SER A 122 -11.35 -13.10 -6.80
CA SER A 122 -12.11 -13.88 -7.77
C SER A 122 -11.54 -13.84 -9.19
N ASP A 123 -10.71 -12.84 -9.52
CA ASP A 123 -10.09 -12.69 -10.84
C ASP A 123 -8.66 -13.24 -10.91
N TYR A 124 -7.91 -13.33 -9.81
CA TYR A 124 -6.60 -14.00 -9.80
C TYR A 124 -6.73 -15.52 -10.00
N ASP A 125 -7.74 -16.16 -9.42
CA ASP A 125 -8.01 -17.60 -9.66
C ASP A 125 -8.51 -17.89 -11.10
N ARG A 126 -8.70 -16.86 -11.94
CA ARG A 126 -9.07 -16.99 -13.37
C ARG A 126 -7.88 -16.80 -14.33
N LEU A 127 -6.72 -16.33 -13.84
CA LEU A 127 -5.47 -16.23 -14.61
C LEU A 127 -4.72 -17.56 -14.59
#